data_AF-E7RT52-F1
#
_entry.id   AF-E7RT52-F1
#
_cell.length_a   1.000
_cell.length_b   1.000
_cell.length_c   1.000
_cell.angle_alpha   90.00
_cell.angle_beta   90.00
_cell.angle_gamma   90.00
#
_symmetry.space_group_name_H-M   'P 1'
#
loop_
_entity.id
_entity.type
_entity.pdbx_description
1 polymer ?
#
loop_
_entity_poly.entity_id
_entity_poly.type
_entity_poly.pdbx_seq_one_letter_code
_entity_poly.pdbx_strand_id
1 'polypeptide(L)'
;MKLKFSMHYRTEWGQSLHVDMTYISSDGRHTRYNLPMQTQDGELWQAETVVMESRQHPVTALVYAYQVEDGTGKVLRREWSIVPRKYAFDSTIDYMFPDSWRDIPAQNHLYTAVYARSVGMMFKTEVDPLRVPLYRRTILLRVSAPQLQRGEVLAVCGNHPAMGSWSPSRYVRMMPIGGHDWLLSINADMMRLPLEYKYVVVDEQSNAISRWENGENRTTGDVFLSDGQVLVLYGEALRVEEREWRIAAVAVSEPTKILVDWVQQVGIKLIDMQPVARRGMKMKPSSVRRLQQIGAYARDRGVSLMGHIEIDLSREMVLSHIHSRVALLETCFDVLSLRFLMPADAALHADYWAYLAAERAEQIIGSTCMFVVIEADNGAGMLKPALKRLRPVYVELQSEPEKTTFEFSHVDEYPYRSVAVVAGGTTVSLARWWEEDVDRAQRYFVTILHRKGKAPRALTPDIAEDVVARHLFCPSMVSVVSITDLAAMDEGLIKRRLTVNGLSKADKLNDKLQLMIKHSRR
;
A
#
# COMPACT_ATOMS: atom_id res chain seq x y z
N MET A 1 -29.33 14.15 20.74
CA MET A 1 -28.00 13.95 20.16
C MET A 1 -28.12 13.68 18.69
N LYS A 2 -27.38 14.42 17.88
CA LYS A 2 -27.46 14.39 16.43
C LYS A 2 -26.09 14.16 15.81
N LEU A 3 -26.05 13.33 14.77
CA LEU A 3 -24.90 13.19 13.89
C LEU A 3 -25.24 13.91 12.60
N LYS A 4 -24.42 14.91 12.22
CA LYS A 4 -24.56 15.66 10.99
C LYS A 4 -23.36 15.40 10.09
N PHE A 5 -23.61 14.74 8.96
CA PHE A 5 -22.62 14.46 7.93
C PHE A 5 -22.82 15.44 6.78
N SER A 6 -21.73 15.99 6.26
CA SER A 6 -21.77 16.83 5.07
C SER A 6 -20.53 16.61 4.22
N MET A 7 -20.69 16.55 2.90
CA MET A 7 -19.58 16.35 1.97
C MET A 7 -19.88 17.01 0.63
N HIS A 8 -18.87 17.65 0.04
CA HIS A 8 -18.94 18.08 -1.36
C HIS A 8 -18.57 16.90 -2.28
N TYR A 9 -19.52 16.48 -3.13
CA TYR A 9 -19.34 15.36 -4.06
C TYR A 9 -20.27 15.51 -5.27
N ARG A 10 -19.77 15.23 -6.48
CA ARG A 10 -20.58 15.26 -7.71
C ARG A 10 -20.92 13.83 -8.13
N THR A 11 -22.21 13.51 -8.16
CA THR A 11 -22.73 12.24 -8.64
C THR A 11 -23.13 12.31 -10.11
N GLU A 12 -23.20 11.16 -10.78
CA GLU A 12 -23.83 11.08 -12.11
C GLU A 12 -25.36 10.90 -11.99
N TRP A 13 -26.07 11.07 -13.09
CA TRP A 13 -27.52 10.88 -13.12
C TRP A 13 -27.90 9.44 -12.72
N GLY A 14 -28.87 9.29 -11.83
CA GLY A 14 -29.30 7.98 -11.30
C GLY A 14 -28.43 7.43 -10.16
N GLN A 15 -27.39 8.16 -9.75
CA GLN A 15 -26.58 7.82 -8.57
C GLN A 15 -27.04 8.61 -7.34
N SER A 16 -26.84 8.02 -6.17
CA SER A 16 -27.10 8.63 -4.87
C SER A 16 -25.94 8.40 -3.91
N LEU A 17 -25.70 9.36 -3.02
CA LEU A 17 -24.65 9.27 -2.01
C LEU A 17 -25.23 8.82 -0.67
N HIS A 18 -24.56 7.90 0.00
CA HIS A 18 -24.98 7.34 1.28
C HIS A 18 -23.84 7.35 2.30
N VAL A 19 -24.22 7.43 3.58
CA VAL A 19 -23.35 7.16 4.73
C VAL A 19 -23.65 5.76 5.24
N ASP A 20 -22.72 4.84 4.99
CA ASP A 20 -22.76 3.48 5.54
C ASP A 20 -22.11 3.48 6.92
N MET A 21 -22.92 3.44 7.97
CA MET A 21 -22.48 3.56 9.36
C MET A 21 -22.75 2.31 10.18
N THR A 22 -21.89 2.05 11.15
CA THR A 22 -21.99 0.95 12.11
C THR A 22 -21.75 1.48 13.51
N TYR A 23 -22.72 1.27 14.41
CA TYR A 23 -22.52 1.44 15.84
C TYR A 23 -21.96 0.17 16.46
N ILE A 24 -20.98 0.35 17.34
CA ILE A 24 -20.41 -0.73 18.15
C ILE A 24 -20.83 -0.50 19.60
N SER A 25 -21.65 -1.41 20.12
CA SER A 25 -22.10 -1.39 21.51
C SER A 25 -21.02 -1.94 22.46
N SER A 26 -21.15 -1.66 23.75
CA SER A 26 -20.19 -2.08 24.79
C SER A 26 -20.00 -3.61 24.90
N ASP A 27 -20.97 -4.38 24.42
CA ASP A 27 -20.96 -5.84 24.36
C ASP A 27 -20.38 -6.40 23.05
N GLY A 28 -19.90 -5.52 22.15
CA GLY A 28 -19.35 -5.89 20.84
C GLY A 28 -20.40 -6.07 19.75
N ARG A 29 -21.69 -5.79 20.00
CA ARG A 29 -22.71 -5.86 18.95
C ARG A 29 -22.50 -4.76 17.90
N HIS A 30 -22.54 -5.15 16.63
CA HIS A 30 -22.45 -4.23 15.50
C HIS A 30 -23.85 -4.00 14.91
N THR A 31 -24.30 -2.74 14.86
CA THR A 31 -25.58 -2.37 14.24
C THR A 31 -25.33 -1.43 13.07
N ARG A 32 -25.69 -1.86 11.86
CA ARG A 32 -25.39 -1.17 10.60
C ARG A 32 -26.60 -0.41 10.07
N TYR A 33 -26.35 0.78 9.52
CA TYR A 33 -27.34 1.64 8.88
C TYR A 33 -26.77 2.16 7.57
N ASN A 34 -27.61 2.20 6.54
CA ASN A 34 -27.30 2.86 5.28
C ASN A 34 -28.15 4.13 5.19
N LEU A 35 -27.53 5.29 5.39
CA LEU A 35 -28.23 6.57 5.48
C LEU A 35 -28.11 7.34 4.16
N PRO A 36 -29.20 7.51 3.39
CA PRO A 36 -29.16 8.32 2.17
C PRO A 36 -28.90 9.78 2.51
N MET A 37 -28.00 10.40 1.75
CA MET A 37 -27.73 11.82 1.83
C MET A 37 -28.65 12.58 0.87
N GLN A 38 -28.91 13.84 1.19
CA GLN A 38 -29.73 14.75 0.40
C GLN A 38 -28.87 15.91 -0.10
N THR A 39 -29.17 16.41 -1.28
CA THR A 39 -28.52 17.60 -1.86
C THR A 39 -29.58 18.49 -2.50
N GLN A 40 -29.34 19.80 -2.49
CA GLN A 40 -30.20 20.80 -3.14
C GLN A 40 -29.58 21.36 -4.42
N ASP A 41 -28.25 21.30 -4.52
CA ASP A 41 -27.43 21.88 -5.59
C ASP A 41 -26.71 20.82 -6.45
N GLY A 42 -26.78 19.54 -6.06
CA GLY A 42 -26.06 18.45 -6.71
C GLY A 42 -24.59 18.34 -6.31
N GLU A 43 -24.11 19.17 -5.38
CA GLU A 43 -22.71 19.21 -4.94
C GLU A 43 -22.55 19.03 -3.44
N LEU A 44 -23.27 19.80 -2.63
CA LEU A 44 -23.24 19.66 -1.17
C LEU A 44 -24.28 18.63 -0.75
N TRP A 45 -23.80 17.49 -0.27
CA TRP A 45 -24.62 16.42 0.27
C TRP A 45 -24.64 16.48 1.79
N GLN A 46 -25.81 16.26 2.38
CA GLN A 46 -26.02 16.30 3.83
C GLN A 46 -26.89 15.14 4.30
N ALA A 47 -26.56 14.60 5.47
CA ALA A 47 -27.42 13.66 6.18
C ALA A 47 -27.38 13.95 7.67
N GLU A 48 -28.54 13.85 8.32
CA GLU A 48 -28.70 14.02 9.75
C GLU A 48 -29.42 12.80 10.31
N THR A 49 -28.91 12.28 11.43
CA THR A 49 -29.56 11.18 12.14
C THR A 49 -29.47 11.39 13.64
N VAL A 50 -30.45 10.83 14.36
CA VAL A 50 -30.51 10.83 15.82
C VAL A 50 -30.16 9.43 16.29
N VAL A 51 -29.22 9.32 17.21
CA VAL A 51 -28.83 8.02 17.75
C VAL A 51 -29.84 7.57 18.79
N MET A 52 -30.44 6.40 18.55
CA MET A 52 -31.33 5.75 19.50
C MET A 52 -30.50 4.86 20.42
N GLU A 53 -30.26 5.31 21.65
CA GLU A 53 -29.53 4.50 22.63
C GLU A 53 -30.40 3.43 23.27
N SER A 54 -29.89 2.21 23.32
CA SER A 54 -30.40 1.17 24.21
C SER A 54 -29.68 1.26 25.56
N ARG A 55 -30.44 1.37 26.66
CA ARG A 55 -29.87 1.32 28.03
C ARG A 55 -29.18 -0.01 28.34
N GLN A 56 -29.52 -1.08 27.64
CA GLN A 56 -28.92 -2.40 27.83
C GLN A 56 -27.62 -2.58 27.02
N HIS A 57 -27.48 -1.83 25.92
CA HIS A 57 -26.37 -1.97 24.98
C HIS A 57 -25.85 -0.58 24.55
N PRO A 58 -25.24 0.19 25.47
CA PRO A 58 -24.79 1.55 25.18
C PRO A 58 -23.78 1.55 24.03
N VAL A 59 -23.91 2.53 23.14
CA VAL A 59 -23.01 2.68 21.98
C VAL A 59 -21.68 3.25 22.46
N THR A 60 -20.58 2.62 22.04
CA THR A 60 -19.22 3.00 22.48
C THR A 60 -18.37 3.55 21.36
N ALA A 61 -18.65 3.16 20.11
CA ALA A 61 -17.96 3.67 18.95
C ALA A 61 -18.89 3.80 17.74
N LEU A 62 -18.58 4.77 16.89
CA LEU A 62 -19.15 4.97 15.58
C LEU A 62 -18.08 4.66 14.53
N VAL A 63 -18.41 3.82 13.56
CA VAL A 63 -17.61 3.56 12.36
C VAL A 63 -18.45 3.93 11.15
N TYR A 64 -17.92 4.68 10.19
CA TYR A 64 -18.68 4.98 8.97
C TYR A 64 -17.79 5.10 7.74
N ALA A 65 -18.44 5.02 6.58
CA ALA A 65 -17.83 5.27 5.27
C ALA A 65 -18.86 5.82 4.29
N TYR A 66 -18.42 6.63 3.33
CA TYR A 66 -19.26 7.09 2.23
C TYR A 66 -19.28 6.08 1.07
N GLN A 67 -20.44 5.92 0.44
CA GLN A 67 -20.59 5.09 -0.76
C GLN A 67 -21.58 5.69 -1.75
N VAL A 68 -21.38 5.39 -3.03
CA VAL A 68 -22.26 5.78 -4.13
C VAL A 68 -23.04 4.56 -4.58
N GLU A 69 -24.35 4.70 -4.68
CA GLU A 69 -25.28 3.65 -5.09
C GLU A 69 -26.05 4.05 -6.34
N ASP A 70 -26.38 3.08 -7.18
CA ASP A 70 -27.35 3.27 -8.27
C ASP A 70 -28.80 3.20 -7.77
N GLY A 71 -29.75 3.46 -8.66
CA GLY A 71 -31.19 3.39 -8.37
C GLY A 71 -31.72 2.01 -7.95
N THR A 72 -30.91 0.94 -8.04
CA THR A 72 -31.26 -0.40 -7.57
C THR A 72 -30.68 -0.72 -6.18
N GLY A 73 -29.89 0.20 -5.61
CA GLY A 73 -29.17 0.01 -4.34
C GLY A 73 -27.84 -0.75 -4.50
N LYS A 74 -27.34 -0.93 -5.73
CA LYS A 74 -26.02 -1.54 -5.96
C LYS A 74 -24.94 -0.50 -5.67
N VAL A 75 -23.99 -0.86 -4.81
CA VAL A 75 -22.81 -0.03 -4.53
C VAL A 75 -21.92 0.03 -5.78
N LEU A 76 -21.77 1.23 -6.33
CA LEU A 76 -20.92 1.52 -7.48
C LEU A 76 -19.51 1.92 -7.06
N ARG A 77 -19.40 2.74 -6.00
CA ARG A 77 -18.13 3.17 -5.41
C ARG A 77 -18.24 3.23 -3.91
N ARG A 78 -17.12 3.02 -3.22
CA ARG A 78 -16.99 3.15 -1.77
C ARG A 78 -15.68 3.86 -1.46
N GLU A 79 -15.67 4.71 -0.45
CA GLU A 79 -14.43 5.34 -0.02
C GLU A 79 -13.40 4.31 0.45
N TRP A 80 -12.13 4.71 0.40
CA TRP A 80 -11.03 3.92 0.93
C TRP A 80 -11.20 3.67 2.43
N SER A 81 -11.19 2.40 2.84
CA SER A 81 -11.63 1.97 4.18
C SER A 81 -10.62 1.12 4.95
N ILE A 82 -9.40 0.94 4.43
CA ILE A 82 -8.30 0.26 5.16
C ILE A 82 -8.07 0.95 6.51
N VAL A 83 -8.10 2.29 6.52
CA VAL A 83 -8.10 3.09 7.76
C VAL A 83 -9.51 3.63 7.97
N PRO A 84 -10.33 2.98 8.81
CA PRO A 84 -11.74 3.32 8.96
C PRO A 84 -11.94 4.63 9.73
N ARG A 85 -13.01 5.37 9.40
CA ARG A 85 -13.47 6.50 10.20
C ARG A 85 -14.14 5.96 11.48
N LYS A 86 -13.32 5.63 12.47
CA LYS A 86 -13.75 5.11 13.78
C LYS A 86 -13.51 6.15 14.86
N TYR A 87 -14.55 6.45 15.64
CA TYR A 87 -14.53 7.44 16.72
C TYR A 87 -15.15 6.86 17.99
N ALA A 88 -14.62 7.26 19.14
CA ALA A 88 -15.31 7.09 20.41
C ALA A 88 -16.63 7.87 20.38
N PHE A 89 -17.66 7.26 20.93
CA PHE A 89 -19.01 7.81 20.89
C PHE A 89 -19.44 8.31 22.27
N ASP A 90 -19.99 9.51 22.32
CA ASP A 90 -20.65 10.10 23.49
C ASP A 90 -22.07 10.51 23.11
N SER A 91 -23.08 9.95 23.78
CA SER A 91 -24.48 10.16 23.44
C SER A 91 -25.07 11.48 23.91
N THR A 92 -24.30 12.28 24.65
CA THR A 92 -24.74 13.59 25.14
C THR A 92 -24.33 14.74 24.21
N ILE A 93 -23.57 14.44 23.16
CA ILE A 93 -22.87 15.42 22.34
C ILE A 93 -23.32 15.34 20.87
N ASP A 94 -23.56 16.49 20.25
CA ASP A 94 -23.86 16.57 18.82
C ASP A 94 -22.56 16.62 17.99
N TYR A 95 -22.44 15.79 16.96
CA TYR A 95 -21.23 15.72 16.13
C TYR A 95 -21.48 16.24 14.72
N MET A 96 -20.53 17.03 14.22
CA MET A 96 -20.50 17.55 12.86
C MET A 96 -19.28 16.99 12.12
N PHE A 97 -19.53 16.34 10.99
CA PHE A 97 -18.52 15.74 10.12
C PHE A 97 -18.55 16.42 8.73
N PRO A 98 -17.92 17.59 8.57
CA PRO A 98 -17.65 18.20 7.27
C PRO A 98 -16.52 17.45 6.57
N ASP A 99 -16.87 16.31 5.99
CA ASP A 99 -15.93 15.37 5.41
C ASP A 99 -15.66 15.63 3.93
N SER A 100 -14.57 15.05 3.46
CA SER A 100 -14.24 14.89 2.05
C SER A 100 -14.16 13.42 1.67
N TRP A 101 -14.45 13.12 0.40
CA TRP A 101 -14.28 11.77 -0.13
C TRP A 101 -12.82 11.31 0.00
N ARG A 102 -12.62 10.06 0.42
CA ARG A 102 -11.28 9.48 0.57
C ARG A 102 -11.04 8.45 -0.53
N ASP A 103 -10.28 8.84 -1.55
CA ASP A 103 -9.74 7.89 -2.52
C ASP A 103 -8.55 7.10 -1.93
N ILE A 104 -8.13 6.05 -2.62
CA ILE A 104 -6.91 5.30 -2.28
C ILE A 104 -5.73 6.28 -2.30
N PRO A 105 -4.98 6.43 -1.19
CA PRO A 105 -3.87 7.36 -1.14
C PRO A 105 -2.80 7.02 -2.17
N ALA A 106 -2.19 8.03 -2.79
CA ALA A 106 -1.03 7.81 -3.66
C ALA A 106 0.11 7.06 -2.93
N GLN A 107 0.20 7.22 -1.62
CA GLN A 107 1.20 6.56 -0.76
C GLN A 107 0.62 5.30 -0.09
N ASN A 108 -0.32 4.60 -0.74
CA ASN A 108 -0.97 3.40 -0.19
C ASN A 108 0.05 2.34 0.28
N HIS A 109 1.21 2.26 -0.36
CA HIS A 109 2.28 1.34 0.03
C HIS A 109 2.77 1.53 1.48
N LEU A 110 2.65 2.73 2.05
CA LEU A 110 3.01 3.00 3.44
C LEU A 110 2.06 2.36 4.46
N TYR A 111 0.83 2.03 4.05
CA TYR A 111 -0.17 1.35 4.89
C TYR A 111 -0.06 -0.18 4.81
N THR A 112 1.01 -0.70 4.19
CA THR A 112 1.18 -2.13 3.97
C THR A 112 2.03 -2.79 5.04
N ALA A 113 1.74 -4.06 5.33
CA ALA A 113 2.49 -4.83 6.32
C ALA A 113 3.97 -5.00 5.94
N VAL A 114 4.27 -5.10 4.64
CA VAL A 114 5.65 -5.22 4.14
C VAL A 114 6.47 -3.95 4.39
N TYR A 115 5.88 -2.76 4.21
CA TYR A 115 6.57 -1.50 4.49
C TYR A 115 6.95 -1.45 5.96
N ALA A 116 5.96 -1.49 6.86
CA ALA A 116 6.18 -1.36 8.30
C ALA A 116 7.21 -2.38 8.83
N ARG A 117 7.16 -3.63 8.34
CA ARG A 117 8.14 -4.66 8.72
C ARG A 117 9.54 -4.35 8.24
N SER A 118 9.70 -3.92 6.98
CA SER A 118 11.01 -3.63 6.40
C SER A 118 11.72 -2.48 7.11
N VAL A 119 10.97 -1.49 7.61
CA VAL A 119 11.50 -0.35 8.38
C VAL A 119 11.48 -0.55 9.90
N GLY A 120 11.05 -1.73 10.37
CA GLY A 120 11.03 -2.08 11.80
C GLY A 120 10.05 -1.25 12.64
N MET A 121 8.96 -0.79 12.03
CA MET A 121 7.86 -0.09 12.70
C MET A 121 6.81 -1.09 13.19
N MET A 122 6.22 -0.83 14.37
CA MET A 122 5.03 -1.55 14.79
C MET A 122 3.84 -1.09 13.96
N PHE A 123 3.19 -2.03 13.28
CA PHE A 123 1.98 -1.77 12.51
C PHE A 123 0.77 -2.23 13.30
N LYS A 124 -0.03 -1.28 13.78
CA LYS A 124 -1.36 -1.56 14.31
C LYS A 124 -2.38 -1.11 13.26
N THR A 125 -2.94 -2.07 12.53
CA THR A 125 -3.98 -1.80 11.51
C THR A 125 -5.26 -1.27 12.15
N GLU A 126 -5.59 -1.78 13.34
CA GLU A 126 -6.82 -1.42 14.03
C GLU A 126 -6.75 0.00 14.58
N VAL A 127 -7.79 0.78 14.26
CA VAL A 127 -8.01 2.10 14.86
C VAL A 127 -8.76 1.92 16.18
N ASP A 128 -8.19 2.44 17.25
CA ASP A 128 -8.81 2.48 18.57
C ASP A 128 -9.81 3.64 18.63
N PRO A 129 -11.04 3.42 19.15
CA PRO A 129 -11.96 4.51 19.44
C PRO A 129 -11.50 5.19 20.74
N LEU A 130 -10.40 5.92 20.67
CA LEU A 130 -9.80 6.58 21.83
C LEU A 130 -10.77 7.63 22.40
N ARG A 131 -11.13 7.48 23.67
CA ARG A 131 -11.89 8.50 24.40
C ARG A 131 -10.97 9.67 24.71
N VAL A 132 -11.23 10.80 24.08
CA VAL A 132 -10.56 12.07 24.33
C VAL A 132 -11.47 13.00 25.15
N PRO A 133 -10.92 13.97 25.89
CA PRO A 133 -11.73 14.96 26.59
C PRO A 133 -12.66 15.68 25.61
N LEU A 134 -13.94 15.77 25.94
CA LEU A 134 -14.92 16.59 25.24
C LEU A 134 -15.27 17.79 26.12
N TYR A 135 -15.21 18.97 25.53
CA TYR A 135 -15.52 20.26 26.15
C TYR A 135 -16.89 20.75 25.68
N ARG A 136 -17.38 21.84 26.29
CA ARG A 136 -18.65 22.47 25.90
C ARG A 136 -18.67 22.81 24.41
N ARG A 137 -17.54 23.27 23.85
CA ARG A 137 -17.28 23.37 22.41
C ARG A 137 -15.97 22.68 22.09
N THR A 138 -16.00 21.68 21.22
CA THR A 138 -14.82 20.86 20.91
C THR A 138 -14.49 20.85 19.43
N ILE A 139 -13.20 20.96 19.11
CA ILE A 139 -12.68 20.65 17.77
C ILE A 139 -11.83 19.40 17.89
N LEU A 140 -12.15 18.38 17.09
CA LEU A 140 -11.46 17.11 17.06
C LEU A 140 -10.71 17.01 15.74
N LEU A 141 -9.40 17.17 15.81
CA LEU A 141 -8.51 17.09 14.66
C LEU A 141 -8.01 15.65 14.49
N ARG A 142 -8.25 15.07 13.32
CA ARG A 142 -7.74 13.78 12.92
C ARG A 142 -6.94 13.92 11.63
N VAL A 143 -5.82 13.19 11.54
CA VAL A 143 -5.00 13.16 10.34
C VAL A 143 -4.29 11.83 10.20
N SER A 144 -4.15 11.37 8.96
CA SER A 144 -3.35 10.21 8.63
C SER A 144 -1.92 10.62 8.33
N ALA A 145 -0.96 10.01 9.00
CA ALA A 145 0.47 10.35 8.90
C ALA A 145 1.34 9.08 8.73
N PRO A 146 1.14 8.31 7.65
CA PRO A 146 1.90 7.08 7.40
C PRO A 146 3.39 7.33 7.09
N GLN A 147 3.79 8.59 6.82
CA GLN A 147 5.16 8.97 6.47
C GLN A 147 6.08 9.11 7.70
N LEU A 148 5.51 9.14 8.91
CA LEU A 148 6.28 9.29 10.14
C LEU A 148 7.22 8.12 10.36
N GLN A 149 8.43 8.44 10.82
CA GLN A 149 9.47 7.47 11.13
C GLN A 149 9.50 7.16 12.62
N ARG A 150 10.28 6.14 13.00
CA ARG A 150 10.49 5.81 14.41
C ARG A 150 11.12 6.99 15.16
N GLY A 151 10.56 7.33 16.32
CA GLY A 151 10.99 8.47 17.13
C GLY A 151 10.41 9.82 16.69
N GLU A 152 9.48 9.82 15.73
CA GLU A 152 8.77 11.02 15.31
C GLU A 152 7.33 10.99 15.84
N VAL A 153 6.86 12.14 16.32
CA VAL A 153 5.47 12.31 16.78
C VAL A 153 4.82 13.48 16.07
N LEU A 154 3.49 13.47 16.02
CA LEU A 154 2.71 14.52 15.38
C LEU A 154 2.21 15.54 16.40
N ALA A 155 2.23 16.81 16.01
CA ALA A 155 1.66 17.91 16.76
C ALA A 155 0.98 18.92 15.84
N VAL A 156 0.27 19.87 16.45
CA VAL A 156 -0.39 20.99 15.76
C VAL A 156 0.21 22.30 16.24
N CYS A 157 0.51 23.19 15.30
CA CYS A 157 0.85 24.58 15.58
C CYS A 157 -0.03 25.49 14.72
N GLY A 158 -0.59 26.55 15.30
CA GLY A 158 -1.54 27.42 14.62
C GLY A 158 -1.54 28.86 15.12
N ASN A 159 -2.48 29.66 14.61
CA ASN A 159 -2.56 31.10 14.87
C ASN A 159 -2.97 31.45 16.31
N HIS A 160 -3.75 30.60 16.96
CA HIS A 160 -4.25 30.85 18.32
C HIS A 160 -3.19 30.58 19.41
N PRO A 161 -3.14 31.34 20.52
CA PRO A 161 -2.20 31.11 21.63
C PRO A 161 -2.22 29.69 22.20
N ALA A 162 -3.40 29.10 22.34
CA ALA A 162 -3.54 27.71 22.80
C ALA A 162 -3.03 26.68 21.77
N MET A 163 -2.76 27.09 20.54
CA MET A 163 -2.16 26.28 19.46
C MET A 163 -0.72 26.73 19.16
N GLY A 164 -0.11 27.56 20.02
CA GLY A 164 1.31 27.94 19.95
C GLY A 164 1.61 29.29 19.28
N SER A 165 0.65 29.90 18.58
CA SER A 165 0.84 31.15 17.81
C SER A 165 2.03 31.09 16.85
N TRP A 166 2.08 30.05 16.01
CA TRP A 166 3.14 29.82 15.00
C TRP A 166 4.57 29.78 15.55
N SER A 167 4.74 29.57 16.86
CA SER A 167 6.04 29.54 17.50
C SER A 167 6.67 28.15 17.39
N PRO A 168 7.93 28.01 16.92
CA PRO A 168 8.60 26.72 16.83
C PRO A 168 8.80 26.01 18.18
N SER A 169 8.72 26.75 19.29
CA SER A 169 8.85 26.22 20.65
C SER A 169 7.51 25.94 21.33
N ARG A 170 6.37 26.12 20.63
CA ARG A 170 5.04 25.88 21.19
C ARG A 170 4.15 25.16 20.19
N TYR A 171 3.65 24.00 20.58
CA TYR A 171 2.76 23.16 19.79
C TYR A 171 1.89 22.32 20.72
N VAL A 172 0.83 21.72 20.17
CA VAL A 172 -0.04 20.79 20.89
C VAL A 172 0.16 19.39 20.32
N ARG A 173 0.68 18.46 21.12
CA ARG A 173 0.92 17.07 20.69
C ARG A 173 -0.39 16.35 20.38
N MET A 174 -0.40 15.55 19.32
CA MET A 174 -1.48 14.63 19.00
C MET A 174 -1.21 13.24 19.62
N MET A 175 -2.24 12.42 19.71
CA MET A 175 -2.16 11.04 20.20
C MET A 175 -2.31 10.06 19.04
N PRO A 176 -1.47 9.01 18.94
CA PRO A 176 -1.66 7.98 17.93
C PRO A 176 -2.89 7.13 18.28
N ILE A 177 -3.74 6.83 17.30
CA ILE A 177 -4.96 6.02 17.48
C ILE A 177 -4.95 4.72 16.67
N GLY A 178 -3.81 4.35 16.08
CA GLY A 178 -3.67 3.20 15.18
C GLY A 178 -3.99 3.55 13.72
N GLY A 179 -3.70 2.64 12.79
CA GLY A 179 -3.91 2.83 11.35
C GLY A 179 -3.13 4.01 10.74
N HIS A 180 -2.00 4.39 11.34
CA HIS A 180 -1.26 5.62 11.05
C HIS A 180 -2.01 6.94 11.31
N ASP A 181 -3.15 6.88 12.00
CA ASP A 181 -3.93 8.06 12.33
C ASP A 181 -3.55 8.61 13.71
N TRP A 182 -3.68 9.93 13.79
CA TRP A 182 -3.45 10.72 14.99
C TRP A 182 -4.67 11.55 15.30
N LEU A 183 -4.92 11.77 16.59
CA LEU A 183 -6.08 12.47 17.10
C LEU A 183 -5.69 13.55 18.11
N LEU A 184 -6.37 14.69 18.05
CA LEU A 184 -6.26 15.75 19.03
C LEU A 184 -7.63 16.35 19.31
N SER A 185 -7.96 16.49 20.60
CA SER A 185 -9.13 17.25 21.06
C SER A 185 -8.69 18.63 21.55
N ILE A 186 -9.35 19.67 21.06
CA ILE A 186 -9.09 21.07 21.39
C ILE A 186 -10.34 21.68 22.02
N ASN A 187 -10.16 22.33 23.17
CA ASN A 187 -11.22 23.16 23.77
C ASN A 187 -11.38 24.45 22.95
N ALA A 188 -12.54 24.62 22.34
CA ALA A 188 -12.88 25.76 21.49
C ALA A 188 -13.76 26.82 22.19
N ASP A 189 -14.00 26.72 23.50
CA ASP A 189 -14.91 27.61 24.25
C ASP A 189 -14.56 29.10 24.10
N MET A 190 -13.27 29.42 24.06
CA MET A 190 -12.75 30.80 23.97
C MET A 190 -12.11 31.11 22.61
N MET A 191 -12.27 30.22 21.63
CA MET A 191 -11.66 30.37 20.31
C MET A 191 -12.65 30.99 19.32
N ARG A 192 -12.15 31.91 18.47
CA ARG A 192 -12.92 32.43 17.34
C ARG A 192 -12.51 31.67 16.08
N LEU A 193 -13.49 31.05 15.42
CA LEU A 193 -13.31 30.40 14.12
C LEU A 193 -13.37 31.46 13.00
N PRO A 194 -12.66 31.27 11.88
CA PRO A 194 -11.83 30.11 11.55
C PRO A 194 -10.46 30.15 12.24
N LEU A 195 -9.96 28.98 12.65
CA LEU A 195 -8.58 28.81 13.10
C LEU A 195 -7.73 28.33 11.93
N GLU A 196 -6.50 28.85 11.86
CA GLU A 196 -5.49 28.38 10.91
C GLU A 196 -4.42 27.57 11.65
N TYR A 197 -4.02 26.45 11.07
CA TYR A 197 -3.04 25.55 11.66
C TYR A 197 -2.27 24.74 10.62
N LYS A 198 -1.14 24.19 11.07
CA LYS A 198 -0.37 23.16 10.37
C LYS A 198 -0.10 22.00 11.30
N TYR A 199 -0.04 20.81 10.70
CA TYR A 199 0.59 19.69 11.37
C TYR A 199 2.11 19.86 11.35
N VAL A 200 2.77 19.48 12.43
CA VAL A 200 4.23 19.52 12.56
C VAL A 200 4.75 18.19 13.08
N VAL A 201 5.87 17.75 12.52
CA VAL A 201 6.59 16.57 12.99
C VAL A 201 7.58 17.01 14.05
N VAL A 202 7.53 16.36 15.20
CA VAL A 202 8.37 16.64 16.35
C VAL A 202 9.26 15.42 16.59
N ASP A 203 10.56 15.66 16.77
CA ASP A 203 11.48 14.63 17.23
C ASP A 203 11.20 14.33 18.70
N GLU A 204 10.95 13.06 19.01
CA GLU A 204 10.49 12.63 20.34
C GLU A 204 11.53 12.86 21.43
N GLN A 205 12.83 12.78 21.08
CA GLN A 205 13.92 12.91 22.04
C GLN A 205 14.21 14.37 22.39
N SER A 206 14.35 15.22 21.38
CA SER A 206 14.69 16.64 21.54
C SER A 206 13.47 17.52 21.83
N ASN A 207 12.25 17.05 21.53
CA ASN A 207 11.02 17.85 21.52
C ASN A 207 11.09 19.06 20.57
N ALA A 208 12.03 19.05 19.61
CA ALA A 208 12.13 20.07 18.59
C ALA A 208 11.22 19.73 17.41
N ILE A 209 10.58 20.75 16.84
CA ILE A 209 9.91 20.61 15.54
C ILE A 209 10.99 20.34 14.48
N SER A 210 10.91 19.17 13.84
CA SER A 210 11.84 18.77 12.79
C SER A 210 11.33 19.15 11.40
N ARG A 211 10.00 19.06 11.17
CA ARG A 211 9.38 19.39 9.87
C ARG A 211 8.01 20.02 10.05
N TRP A 212 7.69 20.97 9.18
CA TRP A 212 6.35 21.51 9.03
C TRP A 212 5.65 20.82 7.86
N GLU A 213 4.34 20.71 7.94
CA GLU A 213 3.53 20.31 6.80
C GLU A 213 3.63 21.33 5.65
N ASN A 214 3.78 20.84 4.43
CA ASN A 214 3.88 21.63 3.20
C ASN A 214 2.52 22.20 2.73
N GLY A 215 2.59 23.16 1.80
CA GLY A 215 1.41 23.81 1.22
C GLY A 215 0.79 24.88 2.11
N GLU A 216 -0.47 25.23 1.84
CA GLU A 216 -1.20 26.26 2.60
C GLU A 216 -1.54 25.82 4.03
N ASN A 217 -1.91 26.79 4.86
CA ASN A 217 -2.46 26.53 6.19
C ASN A 217 -3.78 25.75 6.07
N ARG A 218 -3.99 24.78 6.97
CA ARG A 218 -5.30 24.14 7.14
C ARG A 218 -6.20 25.08 7.94
N THR A 219 -7.49 25.04 7.65
CA THR A 219 -8.50 25.87 8.32
C THR A 219 -9.59 24.99 8.92
N THR A 220 -10.20 25.44 10.02
CA THR A 220 -11.42 24.85 10.56
C THR A 220 -12.67 25.21 9.75
N GLY A 221 -12.54 26.14 8.81
CA GLY A 221 -13.65 26.75 8.09
C GLY A 221 -14.49 27.69 8.98
N ASP A 222 -15.41 28.40 8.33
CA ASP A 222 -16.35 29.32 8.97
C ASP A 222 -17.54 28.54 9.55
N VAL A 223 -17.28 27.69 10.54
CA VAL A 223 -18.30 26.92 11.24
C VAL A 223 -18.71 27.64 12.51
N PHE A 224 -20.01 27.73 12.77
CA PHE A 224 -20.53 28.17 14.07
C PHE A 224 -20.69 26.96 15.00
N LEU A 225 -19.89 26.91 16.07
CA LEU A 225 -19.92 25.82 17.04
C LEU A 225 -20.74 26.23 18.28
N SER A 226 -21.90 25.60 18.45
CA SER A 226 -22.77 25.80 19.61
C SER A 226 -22.34 24.93 20.79
N ASP A 227 -22.95 25.17 21.94
CA ASP A 227 -22.68 24.37 23.14
C ASP A 227 -23.15 22.92 22.97
N GLY A 228 -22.36 21.98 23.47
CA GLY A 228 -22.60 20.54 23.33
C GLY A 228 -22.27 20.01 21.93
N GLN A 229 -21.51 20.76 21.11
CA GLN A 229 -21.12 20.33 19.77
C GLN A 229 -19.63 20.01 19.63
N VAL A 230 -19.36 18.99 18.83
CA VAL A 230 -18.02 18.59 18.37
C VAL A 230 -17.92 18.78 16.86
N LEU A 231 -16.94 19.57 16.43
CA LEU A 231 -16.51 19.65 15.03
C LEU A 231 -15.41 18.62 14.78
N VAL A 232 -15.66 17.61 13.96
CA VAL A 232 -14.68 16.58 13.60
C VAL A 232 -14.06 16.91 12.26
N LEU A 233 -12.76 17.18 12.26
CA LEU A 233 -12.00 17.49 11.04
C LEU A 233 -11.06 16.34 10.72
N TYR A 234 -11.42 15.57 9.69
CA TYR A 234 -10.57 14.53 9.11
C TYR A 234 -10.36 14.79 7.62
N GLY A 235 -9.38 15.65 7.33
CA GLY A 235 -9.03 16.06 5.97
C GLY A 235 -7.97 15.16 5.33
N GLU A 236 -7.27 15.71 4.34
CA GLU A 236 -6.16 15.05 3.65
C GLU A 236 -5.08 14.53 4.62
N ALA A 237 -4.37 13.49 4.20
CA ALA A 237 -3.20 12.99 4.90
C ALA A 237 -2.12 14.08 5.09
N LEU A 238 -1.20 13.86 6.02
CA LEU A 238 -0.08 14.75 6.31
C LEU A 238 0.71 15.06 5.04
N ARG A 239 0.88 16.34 4.70
CA ARG A 239 1.62 16.79 3.51
C ARG A 239 3.11 16.96 3.83
N VAL A 240 3.77 15.86 4.17
CA VAL A 240 5.23 15.81 4.39
C VAL A 240 5.86 14.85 3.37
N GLU A 241 7.08 15.17 2.94
CA GLU A 241 7.82 14.33 2.00
C GLU A 241 8.08 12.94 2.59
N GLU A 242 7.83 11.92 1.78
CA GLU A 242 8.09 10.52 2.10
C GLU A 242 9.59 10.21 1.93
N ARG A 243 10.14 9.36 2.80
CA ARG A 243 11.48 8.80 2.57
C ARG A 243 11.42 7.69 1.54
N GLU A 244 12.36 7.70 0.59
CA GLU A 244 12.50 6.58 -0.35
C GLU A 244 12.61 5.24 0.38
N TRP A 245 11.76 4.31 -0.03
CA TRP A 245 11.70 2.94 0.42
C TRP A 245 12.19 2.04 -0.71
N ARG A 246 13.31 1.37 -0.46
CA ARG A 246 13.93 0.44 -1.40
C ARG A 246 14.11 -0.91 -0.73
N ILE A 247 13.82 -2.00 -1.45
CA ILE A 247 14.00 -3.37 -0.96
C ILE A 247 14.68 -4.24 -2.01
N ALA A 248 15.54 -5.15 -1.55
CA ALA A 248 16.06 -6.26 -2.34
C ALA A 248 15.18 -7.49 -2.16
N ALA A 249 14.92 -8.20 -3.26
CA ALA A 249 14.05 -9.37 -3.31
C ALA A 249 14.71 -10.52 -4.08
N VAL A 250 14.40 -11.76 -3.68
CA VAL A 250 14.84 -12.96 -4.40
C VAL A 250 13.65 -13.74 -4.95
N ALA A 251 13.70 -14.07 -6.24
CA ALA A 251 12.71 -14.93 -6.87
C ALA A 251 13.08 -16.42 -6.73
N VAL A 252 12.12 -17.23 -6.27
CA VAL A 252 12.24 -18.68 -6.06
C VAL A 252 10.94 -19.41 -6.43
N SER A 253 11.03 -20.70 -6.74
CA SER A 253 9.86 -21.55 -6.97
C SER A 253 9.15 -21.97 -5.68
N GLU A 254 9.91 -22.32 -4.64
CA GLU A 254 9.36 -22.72 -3.34
C GLU A 254 10.16 -22.11 -2.18
N PRO A 255 9.52 -21.37 -1.27
CA PRO A 255 10.19 -20.86 -0.08
C PRO A 255 10.41 -21.98 0.95
N THR A 256 11.47 -21.86 1.75
CA THR A 256 11.79 -22.76 2.86
C THR A 256 12.33 -21.97 4.06
N LYS A 257 12.32 -22.54 5.26
CA LYS A 257 12.90 -21.87 6.45
C LYS A 257 14.38 -21.54 6.30
N ILE A 258 15.16 -22.48 5.72
CA ILE A 258 16.59 -22.28 5.45
C ILE A 258 16.79 -21.11 4.47
N LEU A 259 15.91 -20.99 3.45
CA LEU A 259 15.95 -19.85 2.53
C LEU A 259 15.66 -18.55 3.27
N VAL A 260 14.65 -18.54 4.14
CA VAL A 260 14.31 -17.37 4.98
C VAL A 260 15.51 -16.94 5.83
N ASP A 261 16.19 -17.90 6.47
CA ASP A 261 17.37 -17.61 7.29
C ASP A 261 18.50 -17.02 6.44
N TRP A 262 18.74 -17.56 5.24
CA TRP A 262 19.76 -17.05 4.31
C TRP A 262 19.43 -15.65 3.79
N VAL A 263 18.20 -15.37 3.32
CA VAL A 263 17.84 -14.04 2.83
C VAL A 263 17.96 -12.99 3.92
N GLN A 264 17.55 -13.33 5.15
CA GLN A 264 17.72 -12.45 6.31
C GLN A 264 19.20 -12.17 6.57
N GLN A 265 20.05 -13.20 6.53
CA GLN A 265 21.50 -13.07 6.71
C GLN A 265 22.10 -12.11 5.69
N VAL A 266 21.74 -12.22 4.40
CA VAL A 266 22.32 -11.37 3.34
C VAL A 266 21.66 -9.99 3.23
N GLY A 267 20.59 -9.72 3.98
CA GLY A 267 19.88 -8.44 4.00
C GLY A 267 18.71 -8.32 3.02
N ILE A 268 18.36 -9.39 2.30
CA ILE A 268 17.17 -9.44 1.42
C ILE A 268 15.90 -9.46 2.28
N LYS A 269 14.90 -8.64 1.93
CA LYS A 269 13.68 -8.43 2.74
C LYS A 269 12.41 -9.04 2.13
N LEU A 270 12.47 -9.48 0.89
CA LEU A 270 11.33 -10.04 0.18
C LEU A 270 11.71 -11.33 -0.56
N ILE A 271 10.88 -12.37 -0.40
CA ILE A 271 10.96 -13.58 -1.22
C ILE A 271 9.78 -13.57 -2.17
N ASP A 272 10.07 -13.57 -3.45
CA ASP A 272 9.10 -13.66 -4.52
C ASP A 272 8.86 -15.12 -4.91
N MET A 273 7.70 -15.66 -4.49
CA MET A 273 7.29 -17.02 -4.79
C MET A 273 6.66 -17.08 -6.18
N GLN A 274 7.51 -17.34 -7.15
CA GLN A 274 7.14 -17.39 -8.55
C GLN A 274 6.26 -18.62 -8.84
N PRO A 275 5.22 -18.48 -9.67
CA PRO A 275 4.32 -19.59 -10.00
C PRO A 275 5.10 -20.70 -10.72
N VAL A 276 4.92 -21.94 -10.26
CA VAL A 276 5.37 -23.12 -11.01
C VAL A 276 4.35 -23.33 -12.12
N ALA A 277 4.79 -23.47 -13.37
CA ALA A 277 3.99 -23.57 -14.61
C ALA A 277 2.97 -24.74 -14.64
N ARG A 278 2.01 -24.73 -13.73
CA ARG A 278 0.88 -25.66 -13.63
C ARG A 278 -0.38 -24.83 -13.63
N ARG A 279 -0.91 -24.56 -14.82
CA ARG A 279 -2.26 -24.03 -15.02
C ARG A 279 -3.24 -24.80 -14.12
N GLY A 280 -3.97 -24.07 -13.28
CA GLY A 280 -5.15 -24.60 -12.58
C GLY A 280 -4.92 -25.34 -11.26
N MET A 281 -3.77 -25.19 -10.57
CA MET A 281 -3.64 -25.81 -9.25
C MET A 281 -4.48 -25.07 -8.20
N LYS A 282 -5.66 -25.61 -7.85
CA LYS A 282 -6.28 -25.33 -6.55
C LYS A 282 -5.24 -25.66 -5.48
N MET A 283 -4.77 -24.69 -4.71
CA MET A 283 -3.84 -24.94 -3.62
C MET A 283 -4.45 -25.97 -2.68
N LYS A 284 -3.77 -27.11 -2.49
CA LYS A 284 -4.22 -28.12 -1.52
C LYS A 284 -4.19 -27.50 -0.12
N PRO A 285 -5.13 -27.83 0.79
CA PRO A 285 -5.14 -27.29 2.15
C PRO A 285 -3.82 -27.50 2.90
N SER A 286 -3.12 -28.61 2.67
CA SER A 286 -1.80 -28.89 3.24
C SER A 286 -0.73 -27.92 2.74
N SER A 287 -0.78 -27.54 1.46
CA SER A 287 0.12 -26.53 0.88
C SER A 287 -0.15 -25.15 1.47
N VAL A 288 -1.42 -24.78 1.68
CA VAL A 288 -1.79 -23.52 2.36
C VAL A 288 -1.23 -23.48 3.78
N ARG A 289 -1.44 -24.54 4.58
CA ARG A 289 -0.89 -24.59 5.95
C ARG A 289 0.63 -24.47 5.98
N ARG A 290 1.33 -25.14 5.06
CA ARG A 290 2.79 -25.03 4.94
C ARG A 290 3.21 -23.59 4.60
N LEU A 291 2.53 -22.94 3.66
CA LEU A 291 2.80 -21.55 3.30
C LEU A 291 2.51 -20.59 4.46
N GLN A 292 1.41 -20.77 5.19
CA GLN A 292 1.10 -19.98 6.40
C GLN A 292 2.21 -20.11 7.45
N GLN A 293 2.74 -21.32 7.67
CA GLN A 293 3.84 -21.57 8.61
C GLN A 293 5.15 -20.90 8.15
N ILE A 294 5.47 -20.96 6.86
CA ILE A 294 6.67 -20.33 6.31
C ILE A 294 6.51 -18.80 6.32
N GLY A 295 5.32 -18.29 5.96
CA GLY A 295 4.99 -16.87 6.03
C GLY A 295 5.13 -16.34 7.45
N ALA A 296 4.54 -16.99 8.46
CA ALA A 296 4.73 -16.62 9.86
C ALA A 296 6.23 -16.61 10.26
N TYR A 297 6.97 -17.66 9.89
CA TYR A 297 8.41 -17.76 10.18
C TYR A 297 9.24 -16.63 9.52
N ALA A 298 8.88 -16.25 8.29
CA ALA A 298 9.49 -15.12 7.58
C ALA A 298 9.18 -13.78 8.26
N ARG A 299 7.91 -13.57 8.65
CA ARG A 299 7.46 -12.35 9.34
C ARG A 299 8.23 -12.12 10.64
N ASP A 300 8.44 -13.16 11.43
CA ASP A 300 9.22 -13.11 12.69
C ASP A 300 10.70 -12.72 12.49
N ARG A 301 11.21 -12.84 11.25
CA ARG A 301 12.58 -12.51 10.86
C ARG A 301 12.71 -11.22 10.07
N GLY A 302 11.61 -10.47 9.94
CA GLY A 302 11.60 -9.23 9.15
C GLY A 302 11.67 -9.48 7.63
N VAL A 303 11.27 -10.67 7.16
CA VAL A 303 11.21 -11.05 5.75
C VAL A 303 9.74 -11.19 5.33
N SER A 304 9.41 -10.76 4.13
CA SER A 304 8.07 -10.80 3.57
C SER A 304 7.98 -11.81 2.43
N LEU A 305 6.79 -12.34 2.17
CA LEU A 305 6.54 -13.20 1.01
C LEU A 305 5.65 -12.48 -0.02
N MET A 306 6.04 -12.57 -1.29
CA MET A 306 5.24 -12.17 -2.44
C MET A 306 4.64 -13.40 -3.11
N GLY A 307 3.33 -13.35 -3.33
CA GLY A 307 2.57 -14.38 -4.06
C GLY A 307 2.00 -13.81 -5.35
N HIS A 308 1.56 -14.69 -6.25
CA HIS A 308 1.05 -14.33 -7.57
C HIS A 308 -0.40 -14.78 -7.74
N ILE A 309 -1.22 -13.95 -8.36
CA ILE A 309 -2.59 -14.30 -8.74
C ILE A 309 -2.90 -13.81 -10.15
N GLU A 310 -3.52 -14.69 -10.91
CA GLU A 310 -4.07 -14.39 -12.22
C GLU A 310 -5.58 -14.13 -12.10
N ILE A 311 -6.04 -13.04 -12.72
CA ILE A 311 -7.44 -12.65 -12.81
C ILE A 311 -7.87 -12.76 -14.27
N ASP A 312 -8.66 -13.79 -14.58
CA ASP A 312 -9.28 -13.98 -15.88
C ASP A 312 -10.47 -13.04 -16.04
N LEU A 313 -10.31 -11.99 -16.85
CA LEU A 313 -11.38 -11.01 -17.06
C LEU A 313 -12.53 -11.56 -17.88
N SER A 314 -12.33 -12.61 -18.68
CA SER A 314 -13.40 -13.24 -19.45
C SER A 314 -14.40 -14.00 -18.56
N ARG A 315 -14.04 -14.27 -17.30
CA ARG A 315 -14.89 -14.95 -16.33
C ARG A 315 -15.50 -13.95 -15.38
N GLU A 316 -16.83 -13.95 -15.31
CA GLU A 316 -17.52 -13.18 -14.29
C GLU A 316 -17.15 -13.72 -12.90
N MET A 317 -16.61 -12.83 -12.07
CA MET A 317 -16.27 -13.13 -10.69
C MET A 317 -17.14 -12.30 -9.77
N VAL A 318 -17.94 -12.97 -8.94
CA VAL A 318 -18.67 -12.32 -7.85
C VAL A 318 -17.67 -11.73 -6.86
N LEU A 319 -17.88 -10.48 -6.43
CA LEU A 319 -17.01 -9.74 -5.52
C LEU A 319 -16.68 -10.50 -4.22
N SER A 320 -17.66 -11.22 -3.66
CA SER A 320 -17.49 -12.04 -2.45
C SER A 320 -16.42 -13.11 -2.60
N HIS A 321 -16.26 -13.68 -3.80
CA HIS A 321 -15.20 -14.66 -4.09
C HIS A 321 -13.83 -14.00 -4.16
N ILE A 322 -13.74 -12.77 -4.68
CA ILE A 322 -12.48 -12.01 -4.70
C ILE A 322 -12.02 -11.74 -3.26
N HIS A 323 -12.89 -11.18 -2.42
CA HIS A 323 -12.56 -10.90 -1.02
C HIS A 323 -12.16 -12.15 -0.25
N SER A 324 -12.90 -13.26 -0.40
CA SER A 324 -12.57 -14.51 0.28
C SER A 324 -11.21 -15.07 -0.15
N ARG A 325 -10.86 -14.93 -1.44
CA ARG A 325 -9.54 -15.35 -1.95
C ARG A 325 -8.43 -14.42 -1.45
N VAL A 326 -8.65 -13.11 -1.46
CA VAL A 326 -7.69 -12.12 -0.95
C VAL A 326 -7.43 -12.37 0.54
N ALA A 327 -8.48 -12.51 1.36
CA ALA A 327 -8.34 -12.81 2.79
C ALA A 327 -7.56 -14.10 3.06
N LEU A 328 -7.74 -15.14 2.23
CA LEU A 328 -6.91 -16.35 2.33
C LEU A 328 -5.44 -16.05 2.00
N LEU A 329 -5.17 -15.28 0.96
CA LEU A 329 -3.80 -14.92 0.55
C LEU A 329 -3.09 -14.05 1.60
N GLU A 330 -3.80 -13.15 2.28
CA GLU A 330 -3.27 -12.35 3.39
C GLU A 330 -2.74 -13.21 4.56
N THR A 331 -3.26 -14.43 4.72
CA THR A 331 -2.72 -15.36 5.73
C THR A 331 -1.34 -15.91 5.36
N CYS A 332 -0.95 -15.83 4.09
CA CYS A 332 0.26 -16.43 3.53
C CYS A 332 1.29 -15.40 3.07
N PHE A 333 0.85 -14.27 2.51
CA PHE A 333 1.66 -13.29 1.80
C PHE A 333 1.47 -11.89 2.35
N ASP A 334 2.48 -11.05 2.15
CA ASP A 334 2.44 -9.61 2.47
C ASP A 334 2.46 -8.74 1.22
N VAL A 335 2.81 -9.34 0.08
CA VAL A 335 2.87 -8.72 -1.24
C VAL A 335 2.11 -9.60 -2.23
N LEU A 336 1.35 -8.98 -3.13
CA LEU A 336 0.56 -9.68 -4.12
C LEU A 336 0.86 -9.14 -5.52
N SER A 337 1.41 -10.00 -6.38
CA SER A 337 1.52 -9.76 -7.83
C SER A 337 0.20 -10.08 -8.51
N LEU A 338 -0.39 -9.08 -9.17
CA LEU A 338 -1.61 -9.22 -9.95
C LEU A 338 -1.28 -9.27 -11.43
N ARG A 339 -1.72 -10.33 -12.11
CA ARG A 339 -1.72 -10.42 -13.58
C ARG A 339 -3.15 -10.51 -14.07
N PHE A 340 -3.51 -9.71 -15.07
CA PHE A 340 -4.82 -9.81 -15.71
C PHE A 340 -4.71 -10.65 -16.99
N LEU A 341 -5.51 -11.71 -17.07
CA LEU A 341 -5.64 -12.50 -18.30
C LEU A 341 -6.74 -11.89 -19.15
N MET A 342 -6.35 -11.39 -20.31
CA MET A 342 -7.25 -10.82 -21.32
C MET A 342 -7.78 -11.92 -22.24
N PRO A 343 -9.03 -11.82 -22.74
CA PRO A 343 -9.47 -12.66 -23.83
C PRO A 343 -8.72 -12.31 -25.13
N ALA A 344 -8.69 -13.27 -26.07
CA ALA A 344 -7.90 -13.14 -27.30
C ALA A 344 -8.33 -11.95 -28.19
N ASP A 345 -9.59 -11.54 -28.08
CA ASP A 345 -10.21 -10.44 -28.83
C ASP A 345 -10.23 -9.11 -28.05
N ALA A 346 -9.53 -9.02 -26.92
CA ALA A 346 -9.58 -7.84 -26.04
C ALA A 346 -9.23 -6.52 -26.75
N ALA A 347 -8.38 -6.56 -27.78
CA ALA A 347 -8.02 -5.38 -28.58
C ALA A 347 -9.23 -4.75 -29.29
N LEU A 348 -10.26 -5.52 -29.66
CA LEU A 348 -11.49 -5.00 -30.29
C LEU A 348 -12.38 -4.22 -29.31
N HIS A 349 -12.23 -4.48 -28.02
CA HIS A 349 -13.02 -3.88 -26.93
C HIS A 349 -12.10 -3.35 -25.82
N ALA A 350 -10.99 -2.72 -26.20
CA ALA A 350 -9.92 -2.34 -25.28
C ALA A 350 -10.43 -1.49 -24.11
N ASP A 351 -11.31 -0.52 -24.37
CA ASP A 351 -11.85 0.37 -23.33
C ASP A 351 -12.64 -0.39 -22.26
N TYR A 352 -13.46 -1.37 -22.67
CA TYR A 352 -14.25 -2.18 -21.75
C TYR A 352 -13.35 -3.05 -20.85
N TRP A 353 -12.37 -3.73 -21.45
CA TRP A 353 -11.45 -4.59 -20.68
C TRP A 353 -10.53 -3.79 -19.77
N ALA A 354 -10.07 -2.63 -20.23
CA ALA A 354 -9.27 -1.72 -19.42
C ALA A 354 -10.07 -1.16 -18.25
N TYR A 355 -11.35 -0.80 -18.46
CA TYR A 355 -12.27 -0.40 -17.38
C TYR A 355 -12.44 -1.53 -16.35
N LEU A 356 -12.74 -2.75 -16.81
CA LEU A 356 -12.96 -3.89 -15.93
C LEU A 356 -11.69 -4.24 -15.13
N ALA A 357 -10.51 -4.18 -15.75
CA ALA A 357 -9.23 -4.37 -15.07
C ALA A 357 -9.01 -3.32 -13.98
N ALA A 358 -9.31 -2.05 -14.28
CA ALA A 358 -9.21 -0.96 -13.32
C ALA A 358 -10.17 -1.11 -12.14
N GLU A 359 -11.41 -1.51 -12.40
CA GLU A 359 -12.40 -1.80 -11.37
C GLU A 359 -11.93 -2.91 -10.43
N ARG A 360 -11.41 -4.02 -10.98
CA ARG A 360 -10.92 -5.17 -10.21
C ARG A 360 -9.66 -4.84 -9.40
N ALA A 361 -8.74 -4.06 -9.99
CA ALA A 361 -7.55 -3.57 -9.29
C ALA A 361 -7.93 -2.69 -8.10
N GLU A 362 -8.84 -1.72 -8.28
CA GLU A 362 -9.31 -0.85 -7.21
C GLU A 362 -9.95 -1.63 -6.06
N GLN A 363 -10.78 -2.62 -6.37
CA GLN A 363 -11.43 -3.49 -5.39
C GLN A 363 -10.41 -4.25 -4.55
N ILE A 364 -9.36 -4.80 -5.17
CA ILE A 364 -8.32 -5.54 -4.46
C ILE A 364 -7.46 -4.58 -3.62
N ILE A 365 -6.94 -3.52 -4.23
CA ILE A 365 -6.06 -2.55 -3.55
C ILE A 365 -6.78 -1.88 -2.36
N GLY A 366 -8.08 -1.61 -2.50
CA GLY A 366 -8.88 -0.99 -1.45
C GLY A 366 -9.32 -1.91 -0.33
N SER A 367 -9.12 -3.24 -0.45
CA SER A 367 -9.61 -4.25 0.51
C SER A 367 -8.52 -5.03 1.24
N THR A 368 -7.24 -4.76 0.96
CA THR A 368 -6.11 -5.51 1.55
C THR A 368 -5.01 -4.60 2.08
N CYS A 369 -4.34 -5.05 3.15
CA CYS A 369 -3.10 -4.43 3.64
C CYS A 369 -1.83 -5.03 2.99
N MET A 370 -1.96 -5.93 2.01
CA MET A 370 -0.84 -6.39 1.22
C MET A 370 -0.35 -5.28 0.27
N PHE A 371 0.96 -5.26 0.01
CA PHE A 371 1.49 -4.44 -1.07
C PHE A 371 1.16 -5.08 -2.42
N VAL A 372 0.30 -4.42 -3.17
CA VAL A 372 -0.17 -4.92 -4.47
C VAL A 372 0.70 -4.34 -5.58
N VAL A 373 1.23 -5.22 -6.42
CA VAL A 373 1.97 -4.87 -7.64
C VAL A 373 1.26 -5.43 -8.85
N ILE A 374 1.34 -4.74 -9.99
CA ILE A 374 0.64 -5.12 -11.21
C ILE A 374 1.66 -5.53 -12.26
N GLU A 375 1.52 -6.77 -12.73
CA GLU A 375 2.15 -7.27 -13.95
C GLU A 375 1.31 -6.80 -15.13
N ALA A 376 1.64 -5.63 -15.65
CA ALA A 376 1.11 -5.18 -16.92
C ALA A 376 1.82 -5.99 -18.02
N ASP A 377 1.30 -7.18 -18.30
CA ASP A 377 1.73 -7.96 -19.46
C ASP A 377 1.53 -7.11 -20.74
N ASN A 378 2.30 -7.40 -21.79
CA ASN A 378 2.48 -6.59 -23.01
C ASN A 378 1.21 -6.40 -23.89
N GLY A 379 0.02 -6.57 -23.31
CA GLY A 379 -1.30 -6.40 -23.92
C GLY A 379 -1.63 -4.95 -24.25
N ALA A 380 -1.41 -4.57 -25.51
CA ALA A 380 -1.90 -3.37 -26.20
C ALA A 380 -1.67 -2.00 -25.53
N GLY A 381 -0.90 -1.91 -24.44
CA GLY A 381 -0.67 -0.66 -23.69
C GLY A 381 -1.93 -0.07 -23.04
N MET A 382 -3.04 -0.82 -22.96
CA MET A 382 -4.34 -0.30 -22.50
C MET A 382 -4.47 -0.21 -20.98
N LEU A 383 -3.73 -1.04 -20.24
CA LEU A 383 -3.84 -1.14 -18.78
C LEU A 383 -3.26 0.06 -18.04
N LYS A 384 -2.06 0.53 -18.44
CA LYS A 384 -1.40 1.67 -17.75
C LYS A 384 -2.27 2.93 -17.77
N PRO A 385 -2.89 3.35 -18.89
CA PRO A 385 -3.84 4.47 -18.92
C PRO A 385 -5.04 4.29 -17.98
N ALA A 386 -5.71 3.13 -18.00
CA ALA A 386 -6.91 2.89 -17.20
C ALA A 386 -6.63 2.83 -15.68
N LEU A 387 -5.46 2.31 -15.31
CA LEU A 387 -5.03 2.18 -13.93
C LEU A 387 -4.32 3.43 -13.38
N LYS A 388 -4.06 4.44 -14.22
CA LYS A 388 -3.29 5.64 -13.86
C LYS A 388 -3.78 6.32 -12.59
N ARG A 389 -5.10 6.36 -12.38
CA ARG A 389 -5.71 6.97 -11.18
C ARG A 389 -5.35 6.25 -9.88
N LEU A 390 -5.13 4.94 -9.93
CA LEU A 390 -4.75 4.13 -8.77
C LEU A 390 -3.26 4.28 -8.42
N ARG A 391 -2.46 4.84 -9.34
CA ARG A 391 -1.00 4.99 -9.23
C ARG A 391 -0.32 3.69 -8.74
N PRO A 392 -0.61 2.54 -9.38
CA PRO A 392 -0.11 1.25 -8.90
C PRO A 392 1.41 1.16 -9.08
N VAL A 393 2.00 0.18 -8.41
CA VAL A 393 3.38 -0.20 -8.64
C VAL A 393 3.40 -1.28 -9.72
N TYR A 394 4.08 -1.00 -10.83
CA TYR A 394 4.18 -1.94 -11.95
C TYR A 394 5.43 -2.81 -11.85
N VAL A 395 5.34 -4.03 -12.37
CA VAL A 395 6.51 -4.86 -12.65
C VAL A 395 7.12 -4.41 -13.97
N GLU A 396 8.41 -4.06 -13.95
CA GLU A 396 9.19 -3.66 -15.12
C GLU A 396 10.22 -4.76 -15.40
N LEU A 397 10.10 -5.39 -16.59
CA LEU A 397 10.93 -6.51 -17.01
C LEU A 397 12.06 -6.02 -17.91
N GLN A 398 13.29 -6.40 -17.59
CA GLN A 398 14.42 -6.01 -18.44
C GLN A 398 14.43 -6.80 -19.75
N SER A 399 14.16 -8.11 -19.67
CA SER A 399 14.15 -9.01 -20.81
C SER A 399 12.99 -8.78 -21.78
N GLU A 400 11.91 -8.17 -21.31
CA GLU A 400 10.65 -8.03 -22.04
C GLU A 400 10.12 -6.60 -21.87
N PRO A 401 10.76 -5.60 -22.51
CA PRO A 401 10.35 -4.20 -22.41
C PRO A 401 8.94 -4.01 -22.96
N GLU A 402 8.18 -3.12 -22.30
CA GLU A 402 6.85 -2.71 -22.78
C GLU A 402 6.91 -2.02 -24.15
N LYS A 403 7.98 -1.24 -24.39
CA LYS A 403 8.23 -0.60 -25.69
C LYS A 403 8.85 -1.62 -26.66
N THR A 404 8.08 -2.05 -27.64
CA THR A 404 8.52 -2.99 -28.70
C THR A 404 9.67 -2.48 -29.57
N THR A 405 10.03 -1.19 -29.47
CA THR A 405 11.19 -0.61 -30.18
C THR A 405 12.52 -1.11 -29.65
N PHE A 406 12.58 -1.56 -28.39
CA PHE A 406 13.79 -2.07 -27.77
C PHE A 406 13.62 -3.56 -27.46
N GLU A 407 14.70 -4.33 -27.58
CA GLU A 407 14.71 -5.74 -27.17
C GLU A 407 14.89 -5.90 -25.65
N PHE A 408 15.55 -4.92 -25.01
CA PHE A 408 15.79 -4.91 -23.57
C PHE A 408 15.52 -3.52 -22.99
N SER A 409 15.04 -3.48 -21.75
CA SER A 409 14.85 -2.22 -21.02
C SER A 409 16.18 -1.69 -20.45
N HIS A 410 16.25 -0.37 -20.30
CA HIS A 410 17.30 0.30 -19.53
C HIS A 410 16.84 0.46 -18.07
N VAL A 411 17.44 -0.31 -17.16
CA VAL A 411 17.04 -0.38 -15.74
C VAL A 411 17.17 0.97 -15.02
N ASP A 412 18.09 1.83 -15.48
CA ASP A 412 18.32 3.17 -14.94
C ASP A 412 17.17 4.15 -15.24
N GLU A 413 16.34 3.84 -16.25
CA GLU A 413 15.18 4.65 -16.64
C GLU A 413 13.88 4.23 -15.92
N TYR A 414 13.93 3.19 -15.08
CA TYR A 414 12.74 2.71 -14.39
C TYR A 414 12.21 3.76 -13.41
N PRO A 415 10.88 3.98 -13.37
CA PRO A 415 10.30 4.90 -12.39
C PRO A 415 10.45 4.32 -10.99
N TYR A 416 10.63 5.18 -9.98
CA TYR A 416 10.75 4.72 -8.58
C TYR A 416 9.59 3.80 -8.18
N ARG A 417 8.33 4.13 -8.54
CA ARG A 417 7.15 3.28 -8.29
C ARG A 417 7.06 2.06 -9.22
N SER A 418 8.06 1.20 -9.16
CA SER A 418 8.11 -0.05 -9.89
C SER A 418 8.82 -1.17 -9.12
N VAL A 419 8.65 -2.38 -9.62
CA VAL A 419 9.42 -3.58 -9.28
C VAL A 419 10.31 -3.91 -10.47
N ALA A 420 11.62 -3.74 -10.34
CA ALA A 420 12.58 -4.14 -11.37
C ALA A 420 12.81 -5.65 -11.32
N VAL A 421 12.70 -6.32 -12.46
CA VAL A 421 12.90 -7.76 -12.58
C VAL A 421 13.82 -8.05 -13.78
N VAL A 422 14.88 -8.83 -13.55
CA VAL A 422 15.88 -9.15 -14.58
C VAL A 422 15.26 -9.88 -15.77
N ALA A 423 14.52 -10.95 -15.50
CA ALA A 423 13.85 -11.76 -16.50
C ALA A 423 12.58 -12.39 -15.91
N GLY A 424 11.53 -12.52 -16.74
CA GLY A 424 10.20 -12.89 -16.30
C GLY A 424 10.04 -14.38 -15.95
N GLY A 425 9.43 -14.68 -14.80
CA GLY A 425 8.99 -16.03 -14.42
C GLY A 425 10.08 -16.95 -13.84
N THR A 426 9.68 -17.99 -13.10
CA THR A 426 10.59 -19.09 -12.64
C THR A 426 11.34 -19.76 -13.77
N THR A 427 10.84 -19.68 -15.00
CA THR A 427 11.32 -20.47 -16.12
C THR A 427 12.38 -19.76 -16.96
N VAL A 428 12.65 -18.47 -16.75
CA VAL A 428 13.60 -17.69 -17.56
C VAL A 428 14.45 -16.82 -16.64
N SER A 429 15.55 -17.37 -16.11
CA SER A 429 16.58 -16.56 -15.43
C SER A 429 17.60 -16.03 -16.45
N LEU A 430 18.35 -14.98 -16.11
CA LEU A 430 19.46 -14.50 -16.95
C LEU A 430 20.39 -15.63 -17.35
N ALA A 431 20.86 -16.41 -16.37
CA ALA A 431 21.74 -17.55 -16.61
C ALA A 431 21.15 -18.56 -17.61
N ARG A 432 19.85 -18.83 -17.51
CA ARG A 432 19.18 -19.81 -18.36
C ARG A 432 19.03 -19.33 -19.80
N TRP A 433 18.46 -18.14 -20.02
CA TRP A 433 18.25 -17.67 -21.40
C TRP A 433 19.57 -17.28 -22.08
N TRP A 434 20.59 -16.91 -21.31
CA TRP A 434 21.94 -16.67 -21.84
C TRP A 434 22.52 -17.90 -22.55
N GLU A 435 22.29 -19.09 -21.97
CA GLU A 435 22.75 -20.36 -22.54
C GLU A 435 21.82 -20.87 -23.64
N GLU A 436 20.50 -20.69 -23.49
CA GLU A 436 19.50 -21.17 -24.45
C GLU A 436 19.46 -20.34 -25.75
N ASP A 437 19.73 -19.03 -25.68
CA ASP A 437 19.69 -18.10 -26.83
C ASP A 437 20.99 -17.27 -26.93
N VAL A 438 21.98 -17.86 -27.61
CA VAL A 438 23.31 -17.27 -27.80
C VAL A 438 23.27 -15.95 -28.58
N ASP A 439 22.34 -15.80 -29.53
CA ASP A 439 22.23 -14.59 -30.34
C ASP A 439 21.65 -13.44 -29.51
N ARG A 440 20.63 -13.73 -28.69
CA ARG A 440 20.09 -12.77 -27.72
C ARG A 440 21.13 -12.38 -26.67
N ALA A 441 21.90 -13.35 -26.15
CA ALA A 441 22.99 -13.09 -25.22
C ALA A 441 24.06 -12.17 -25.82
N GLN A 442 24.42 -12.42 -27.09
CA GLN A 442 25.36 -11.58 -27.83
C GLN A 442 24.86 -10.14 -27.99
N ARG A 443 23.57 -9.95 -28.30
CA ARG A 443 22.99 -8.60 -28.40
C ARG A 443 23.00 -7.91 -27.04
N TYR A 444 22.51 -8.55 -25.97
CA TYR A 444 22.53 -8.00 -24.62
C TYR A 444 23.95 -7.60 -24.15
N PHE A 445 24.94 -8.47 -24.40
CA PHE A 445 26.35 -8.23 -24.05
C PHE A 445 26.91 -6.95 -24.70
N VAL A 446 26.52 -6.66 -25.94
CA VAL A 446 27.00 -5.48 -26.67
C VAL A 446 26.15 -4.24 -26.37
N THR A 447 24.83 -4.37 -26.36
CA THR A 447 23.92 -3.21 -26.31
C THR A 447 23.63 -2.74 -24.88
N ILE A 448 23.47 -3.66 -23.94
CA ILE A 448 23.13 -3.34 -22.54
C ILE A 448 24.37 -3.31 -21.67
N LEU A 449 25.26 -4.30 -21.80
CA LEU A 449 26.49 -4.34 -21.03
C LEU A 449 27.62 -3.49 -21.63
N HIS A 450 27.45 -3.00 -22.86
CA HIS A 450 28.45 -2.19 -23.58
C HIS A 450 29.82 -2.86 -23.68
N ARG A 451 29.85 -4.21 -23.73
CA ARG A 451 31.07 -4.99 -23.85
C ARG A 451 31.40 -5.25 -25.32
N LYS A 452 32.70 -5.35 -25.62
CA LYS A 452 33.21 -5.61 -26.98
C LYS A 452 33.50 -7.09 -27.17
N GLY A 453 33.35 -7.56 -28.40
CA GLY A 453 33.69 -8.94 -28.79
C GLY A 453 32.52 -9.92 -28.69
N LYS A 454 32.85 -11.22 -28.62
CA LYS A 454 31.85 -12.29 -28.52
C LYS A 454 31.43 -12.51 -27.08
N ALA A 455 30.13 -12.61 -26.84
CA ALA A 455 29.59 -13.01 -25.55
C ALA A 455 30.08 -14.43 -25.18
N PRO A 456 30.47 -14.67 -23.92
CA PRO A 456 30.77 -16.01 -23.43
C PRO A 456 29.58 -16.96 -23.63
N ARG A 457 29.85 -18.25 -23.92
CA ARG A 457 28.79 -19.25 -24.11
C ARG A 457 27.97 -19.52 -22.84
N ALA A 458 28.61 -19.43 -21.68
CA ALA A 458 27.96 -19.55 -20.38
C ALA A 458 28.07 -18.22 -19.65
N LEU A 459 27.07 -17.88 -18.84
CA LEU A 459 27.09 -16.66 -18.03
C LEU A 459 28.25 -16.72 -17.02
N THR A 460 29.18 -15.78 -17.12
CA THR A 460 30.34 -15.72 -16.22
C THR A 460 29.99 -14.96 -14.94
N PRO A 461 30.67 -15.24 -13.80
CA PRO A 461 30.41 -14.54 -12.54
C PRO A 461 30.50 -13.03 -12.61
N ASP A 462 31.43 -12.49 -13.41
CA ASP A 462 31.60 -11.05 -13.59
C ASP A 462 30.46 -10.41 -14.39
N ILE A 463 29.84 -11.14 -15.31
CA ILE A 463 28.67 -10.66 -16.05
C ILE A 463 27.43 -10.73 -15.16
N ALA A 464 27.26 -11.84 -14.43
CA ALA A 464 26.16 -11.98 -13.46
C ALA A 464 26.20 -10.84 -12.43
N GLU A 465 27.39 -10.55 -11.88
CA GLU A 465 27.59 -9.47 -10.90
C GLU A 465 27.25 -8.09 -11.46
N ASP A 466 27.67 -7.78 -12.69
CA ASP A 466 27.34 -6.51 -13.38
C ASP A 466 25.82 -6.33 -13.53
N VAL A 467 25.12 -7.36 -14.00
CA VAL A 467 23.66 -7.30 -14.16
C VAL A 467 22.93 -7.19 -12.82
N VAL A 468 23.33 -7.99 -11.82
CA VAL A 468 22.74 -7.92 -10.48
C VAL A 468 23.00 -6.56 -9.84
N ALA A 469 24.20 -6.00 -9.98
CA ALA A 469 24.53 -4.67 -9.51
C ALA A 469 23.61 -3.62 -10.13
N ARG A 470 23.46 -3.60 -11.45
CA ARG A 470 22.56 -2.65 -12.14
C ARG A 470 21.13 -2.70 -11.60
N HIS A 471 20.61 -3.91 -11.34
CA HIS A 471 19.28 -4.06 -10.76
C HIS A 471 19.21 -3.63 -9.29
N LEU A 472 20.20 -3.92 -8.47
CA LEU A 472 20.21 -3.45 -7.08
C LEU A 472 20.34 -1.93 -7.01
N PHE A 473 21.10 -1.30 -7.90
CA PHE A 473 21.29 0.16 -7.88
C PHE A 473 20.24 0.95 -8.68
N CYS A 474 19.30 0.28 -9.36
CA CYS A 474 18.25 0.96 -10.11
C CYS A 474 17.30 1.80 -9.22
N PRO A 475 16.54 2.74 -9.79
CA PRO A 475 15.63 3.61 -9.03
C PRO A 475 14.41 2.90 -8.41
N SER A 476 14.02 1.72 -8.90
CA SER A 476 12.79 1.03 -8.49
C SER A 476 12.70 0.74 -6.99
N MET A 477 11.50 0.84 -6.41
CA MET A 477 11.20 0.48 -5.02
C MET A 477 11.66 -0.94 -4.70
N VAL A 478 11.39 -1.89 -5.58
CA VAL A 478 11.73 -3.30 -5.38
C VAL A 478 12.67 -3.74 -6.50
N SER A 479 13.70 -4.50 -6.17
CA SER A 479 14.59 -5.15 -7.14
C SER A 479 14.57 -6.65 -6.90
N VAL A 480 13.99 -7.40 -7.84
CA VAL A 480 13.85 -8.85 -7.77
C VAL A 480 14.88 -9.50 -8.68
N VAL A 481 15.71 -10.34 -8.08
CA VAL A 481 16.70 -11.15 -8.79
C VAL A 481 16.43 -12.63 -8.52
N SER A 482 16.51 -13.47 -9.55
CA SER A 482 16.32 -14.91 -9.35
C SER A 482 17.44 -15.51 -8.50
N ILE A 483 17.13 -16.53 -7.71
CA ILE A 483 18.13 -17.25 -6.92
C ILE A 483 19.25 -17.85 -7.79
N THR A 484 18.94 -18.21 -9.04
CA THR A 484 19.91 -18.74 -10.00
C THR A 484 20.86 -17.66 -10.50
N ASP A 485 20.38 -16.45 -10.74
CA ASP A 485 21.23 -15.34 -11.19
C ASP A 485 22.10 -14.81 -10.04
N LEU A 486 21.61 -14.83 -8.80
CA LEU A 486 22.44 -14.56 -7.61
C LEU A 486 23.55 -15.62 -7.45
N ALA A 487 23.20 -16.90 -7.62
CA ALA A 487 24.18 -17.99 -7.53
C ALA A 487 25.23 -17.93 -8.66
N ALA A 488 24.87 -17.39 -9.83
CA ALA A 488 25.78 -17.25 -10.96
C ALA A 488 26.95 -16.29 -10.69
N MET A 489 26.90 -15.46 -9.63
CA MET A 489 28.03 -14.63 -9.21
C MET A 489 29.15 -15.41 -8.49
N ASP A 490 28.96 -16.71 -8.26
CA ASP A 490 29.95 -17.61 -7.65
C ASP A 490 30.24 -18.82 -8.56
N GLU A 491 31.50 -18.92 -9.01
CA GLU A 491 31.93 -19.99 -9.92
C GLU A 491 31.76 -21.40 -9.32
N GLY A 492 31.88 -21.54 -8.00
CA GLY A 492 31.72 -22.81 -7.30
C GLY A 492 30.26 -23.28 -7.26
N LEU A 493 29.31 -22.34 -7.27
CA LEU A 493 27.88 -22.64 -7.31
C LEU A 493 27.39 -22.97 -8.73
N ILE A 494 27.96 -22.34 -9.77
CA ILE A 494 27.64 -22.71 -11.17
C ILE A 494 27.98 -24.18 -11.44
N LYS A 495 29.14 -24.65 -10.97
CA LYS A 495 29.63 -26.01 -11.22
C LYS A 495 28.88 -27.10 -10.45
N ARG A 496 28.06 -26.73 -9.47
CA ARG A 496 27.36 -27.66 -8.56
C ARG A 496 25.85 -27.50 -8.70
N ARG A 497 25.08 -28.51 -8.28
CA ARG A 497 23.63 -28.35 -8.18
C ARG A 497 23.32 -27.29 -7.13
N LEU A 498 22.64 -26.21 -7.55
CA LEU A 498 22.22 -25.13 -6.66
C LEU A 498 21.36 -25.68 -5.52
N THR A 499 21.79 -25.43 -4.28
CA THR A 499 21.03 -25.72 -3.07
C THR A 499 21.14 -24.53 -2.13
N VAL A 500 20.12 -24.29 -1.32
CA VAL A 500 20.14 -23.19 -0.33
C VAL A 500 21.29 -23.39 0.67
N ASN A 501 21.57 -24.64 1.08
CA ASN A 501 22.74 -24.94 1.92
C ASN A 501 24.08 -24.60 1.24
N GLY A 502 24.16 -24.71 -0.09
CA GLY A 502 25.32 -24.28 -0.85
C GLY A 502 25.49 -22.76 -0.81
N LEU A 503 24.39 -22.01 -1.00
CA LEU A 503 24.38 -20.55 -0.89
C LEU A 503 24.79 -20.08 0.52
N SER A 504 24.22 -20.68 1.57
CA SER A 504 24.56 -20.32 2.95
C SER A 504 26.03 -20.55 3.31
N LYS A 505 26.74 -21.42 2.58
CA LYS A 505 28.17 -21.71 2.78
C LYS A 505 29.09 -20.93 1.82
N ALA A 506 28.54 -20.14 0.91
CA ALA A 506 29.31 -19.35 -0.04
C ALA A 506 29.65 -17.98 0.56
N ASP A 507 30.56 -17.95 1.54
CA ASP A 507 30.86 -16.75 2.35
C ASP A 507 31.22 -15.54 1.48
N LYS A 508 32.07 -15.72 0.47
CA LYS A 508 32.46 -14.62 -0.45
C LYS A 508 31.28 -14.04 -1.22
N LEU A 509 30.33 -14.87 -1.63
CA LEU A 509 29.11 -14.43 -2.30
C LEU A 509 28.21 -13.67 -1.32
N ASN A 510 28.02 -14.21 -0.12
CA ASN A 510 27.15 -13.63 0.90
C ASN A 510 27.66 -12.26 1.36
N ASP A 511 28.97 -12.12 1.61
CA ASP A 511 29.60 -10.85 1.98
C ASP A 511 29.44 -9.80 0.87
N LYS A 512 29.63 -10.23 -0.39
CA LYS A 512 29.42 -9.37 -1.57
C LYS A 512 27.97 -8.89 -1.66
N LEU A 513 27.00 -9.80 -1.52
CA LEU A 513 25.58 -9.47 -1.56
C LEU A 513 25.18 -8.47 -0.46
N GLN A 514 25.64 -8.70 0.77
CA GLN A 514 25.40 -7.77 1.88
C GLN A 514 25.95 -6.38 1.56
N LEU A 515 27.14 -6.30 0.99
CA LEU A 515 27.77 -5.03 0.62
C LEU A 515 26.99 -4.31 -0.48
N MET A 516 26.57 -5.04 -1.52
CA MET A 516 25.76 -4.48 -2.62
C MET A 516 24.40 -3.97 -2.14
N ILE A 517 23.71 -4.74 -1.28
CA ILE A 517 22.42 -4.36 -0.70
C ILE A 517 22.56 -3.12 0.18
N LYS A 518 23.59 -3.10 1.05
CA LYS A 518 23.89 -1.95 1.90
C LYS A 518 24.19 -0.68 1.10
N HIS A 519 25.03 -0.77 0.05
CA HIS A 519 25.40 0.39 -0.76
C HIS A 519 24.28 0.88 -1.67
N SER A 520 23.40 -0.01 -2.14
CA SER A 520 22.20 0.35 -2.87
C SER A 520 21.06 0.88 -1.99
N ARG A 521 21.25 0.90 -0.65
CA ARG A 521 20.27 1.33 0.36
C ARG A 521 18.98 0.50 0.33
N ARG A 522 19.10 -0.81 0.11
CA ARG A 522 17.98 -1.78 0.02
C ARG A 522 17.85 -2.68 1.24
#